data_AF-A0A355GLT8-F1
#
_entry.id   AF-A0A355GLT8-F1
#
_cell.length_a   1.000
_cell.length_b   1.000
_cell.length_c   1.000
_cell.angle_alpha   90.00
_cell.angle_beta   90.00
_cell.angle_gamma   90.00
#
_symmetry.space_group_name_H-M   'P 1'
#
loop_
_entity.id
_entity.type
_entity.pdbx_description
1 polymer ?
#
loop_
_entity_poly.entity_id
_entity_poly.type
_entity_poly.pdbx_seq_one_letter_code
_entity_poly.pdbx_strand_id
1 'polypeptide(L)'
;EVIGKDDTEVFPVPDAQRIMENDRKVMESNELQTIEEILVTSEGSRTFSAHKVPYRDQYGNVIGTIGISRDVTEQREAELARRETQERFRQLAENIEEVFWLSVPSTSEILYISPSFERIWGYPCHELYENPNLWLETIHPDDLPRIQQVIQNEALTGYNVEYRIIRPDESIHWISDKAFPIRDQQGNVFRVAGVAQDITERKEANIALEANEARFRLLTKATNDAIWDWDLKTQSLWWGDGFETLFGFSRDDVEPTIESWYNRIHSDDRAWVIDQVHQAIESGVESWEGEYRFLRKDGSYAYVLDRGHVLHDENGVAIRMIGGMMDLTERKLAQETLHLRDRAIQAVSQGILITDASDPDNTIVFASKGFELITGYTAQEVLGTN
;
A
#
# COMPACT_ATOMS: atom_id res chain seq x y z
N GLU A 1 33.03 17.44 -63.11
CA GLU A 1 33.21 16.58 -64.29
C GLU A 1 33.83 15.26 -63.85
N VAL A 2 33.17 14.15 -64.16
CA VAL A 2 33.45 12.82 -63.58
C VAL A 2 33.99 11.82 -64.62
N ILE A 3 33.84 12.15 -65.90
CA ILE A 3 34.25 11.28 -67.02
C ILE A 3 35.78 11.13 -67.02
N GLY A 4 36.25 9.88 -67.06
CA GLY A 4 37.68 9.54 -67.10
C GLY A 4 38.36 9.43 -65.72
N LYS A 5 37.60 9.55 -64.64
CA LYS A 5 38.06 9.37 -63.25
C LYS A 5 37.61 8.03 -62.67
N ASP A 6 38.41 7.48 -61.77
CA ASP A 6 38.08 6.31 -60.96
C ASP A 6 37.16 6.68 -59.78
N ASP A 7 36.36 5.73 -59.26
CA ASP A 7 35.47 5.97 -58.11
C ASP A 7 36.23 6.53 -56.89
N THR A 8 37.50 6.15 -56.69
CA THR A 8 38.37 6.66 -55.62
C THR A 8 38.77 8.13 -55.79
N GLU A 9 38.64 8.68 -57.00
CA GLU A 9 38.87 10.09 -57.32
C GLU A 9 37.58 10.94 -57.22
N VAL A 10 36.43 10.27 -57.04
CA VAL A 10 35.10 10.88 -57.05
C VAL A 10 34.46 10.83 -55.66
N PHE A 11 34.61 9.70 -54.97
CA PHE A 11 34.01 9.44 -53.65
C PHE A 11 35.09 9.23 -52.59
N PRO A 12 34.77 9.41 -51.30
CA PRO A 12 35.65 8.99 -50.22
C PRO A 12 36.06 7.53 -50.36
N VAL A 13 37.32 7.21 -50.06
CA VAL A 13 37.91 5.87 -50.28
C VAL A 13 37.03 4.72 -49.75
N PRO A 14 36.42 4.79 -48.54
CA PRO A 14 35.55 3.71 -48.05
C PRO A 14 34.29 3.50 -48.92
N ASP A 15 33.69 4.58 -49.41
CA ASP A 15 32.49 4.52 -50.24
C ASP A 15 32.84 4.02 -51.64
N ALA A 16 33.92 4.55 -52.23
CA ALA A 16 34.45 4.10 -53.52
C ALA A 16 34.75 2.59 -53.53
N GLN A 17 35.46 2.08 -52.51
CA GLN A 17 35.73 0.65 -52.39
C GLN A 17 34.45 -0.20 -52.35
N ARG A 18 33.42 0.29 -51.67
CA ARG A 18 32.13 -0.42 -51.55
C ARG A 18 31.36 -0.42 -52.87
N ILE A 19 31.36 0.71 -53.60
CA ILE A 19 30.75 0.83 -54.94
C ILE A 19 31.47 -0.10 -55.93
N MET A 20 32.80 -0.07 -55.96
CA MET A 20 33.59 -0.91 -56.86
C MET A 20 33.38 -2.40 -56.58
N GLU A 21 33.22 -2.80 -55.31
CA GLU A 21 32.90 -4.17 -54.94
C GLU A 21 31.49 -4.58 -55.38
N ASN A 22 30.51 -3.69 -55.23
CA ASN A 22 29.15 -3.90 -55.73
C ASN A 22 29.13 -4.05 -57.26
N ASP A 23 29.87 -3.21 -57.97
CA ASP A 23 29.96 -3.26 -59.44
C ASP A 23 30.64 -4.54 -59.92
N ARG A 24 31.68 -4.99 -59.22
CA ARG A 24 32.32 -6.30 -59.48
C ARG A 24 31.31 -7.43 -59.33
N LYS A 25 30.53 -7.43 -58.25
CA LYS A 25 29.48 -8.44 -58.02
C LYS A 25 28.41 -8.43 -59.12
N VAL A 26 27.99 -7.26 -59.60
CA VAL A 26 27.03 -7.16 -60.72
C VAL A 26 27.62 -7.78 -61.99
N MET A 27 28.87 -7.46 -62.30
CA MET A 27 29.55 -7.99 -63.49
C MET A 27 29.75 -9.51 -63.42
N GLU A 28 30.05 -10.05 -62.23
CA GLU A 28 30.20 -11.49 -61.99
C GLU A 28 28.88 -12.24 -61.94
N SER A 29 27.84 -11.67 -61.32
CA SER A 29 26.53 -12.31 -61.18
C SER A 29 25.77 -12.41 -62.49
N ASN A 30 26.13 -11.59 -63.48
CA ASN A 30 25.56 -11.60 -64.83
C ASN A 30 24.05 -11.31 -64.88
N GLU A 31 23.50 -10.71 -63.82
CA GLU A 31 22.07 -10.46 -63.57
C GLU A 31 21.86 -9.04 -63.03
N LEU A 32 20.63 -8.53 -63.11
CA LEU A 32 20.24 -7.26 -62.49
C LEU A 32 20.40 -7.36 -60.96
N GLN A 33 21.13 -6.42 -60.36
CA GLN A 33 21.20 -6.27 -58.92
C GLN A 33 20.54 -4.96 -58.50
N THR A 34 19.83 -5.00 -57.37
CA THR A 34 19.34 -3.81 -56.68
C THR A 34 20.12 -3.66 -55.39
N ILE A 35 20.84 -2.56 -55.24
CA ILE A 35 21.79 -2.35 -54.16
C ILE A 35 21.53 -0.99 -53.53
N GLU A 36 21.46 -0.95 -52.20
CA GLU A 36 21.39 0.31 -51.47
C GLU A 36 22.80 0.81 -51.17
N GLU A 37 23.11 2.01 -51.62
CA GLU A 37 24.41 2.66 -51.45
C GLU A 37 24.24 3.93 -50.63
N ILE A 38 24.84 3.94 -49.45
CA ILE A 38 24.97 5.15 -48.63
C ILE A 38 26.23 5.88 -49.09
N LEU A 39 26.09 7.10 -49.57
CA LEU A 39 27.18 7.93 -50.07
C LEU A 39 27.29 9.21 -49.25
N VAL A 40 28.50 9.57 -48.84
CA VAL A 40 28.76 10.89 -48.25
C VAL A 40 28.92 11.92 -49.35
N THR A 41 27.95 12.81 -49.48
CA THR A 41 27.95 13.93 -50.43
C THR A 41 28.34 15.24 -49.74
N SER A 42 28.55 16.31 -50.52
CA SER A 42 28.79 17.66 -49.98
C SER A 42 27.63 18.20 -49.13
N GLU A 43 26.43 17.65 -49.29
CA GLU A 43 25.23 18.02 -48.53
C GLU A 43 24.95 17.07 -47.35
N GLY A 44 25.84 16.10 -47.10
CA GLY A 44 25.68 15.08 -46.07
C GLY A 44 25.52 13.66 -46.63
N SER A 45 25.20 12.72 -45.74
CA SER A 45 24.99 11.32 -46.12
C SER A 45 23.66 11.16 -46.86
N ARG A 46 23.68 10.54 -48.04
CA ARG A 46 22.49 10.21 -48.85
C ARG A 46 22.43 8.72 -49.09
N THR A 47 21.22 8.16 -49.09
CA THR A 47 20.97 6.75 -49.42
C THR A 47 20.40 6.67 -50.83
N PHE A 48 21.08 5.94 -51.71
CA PHE A 48 20.64 5.70 -53.07
C PHE A 48 20.22 4.25 -53.25
N SER A 49 19.08 4.03 -53.90
CA SER A 49 18.72 2.72 -54.45
C SER A 49 19.23 2.65 -55.89
N ALA A 50 20.26 1.83 -56.10
CA ALA A 50 20.91 1.64 -57.38
C ALA A 50 20.49 0.31 -58.02
N HIS A 51 19.94 0.38 -59.23
CA HIS A 51 19.66 -0.78 -60.06
C HIS A 51 20.75 -0.89 -61.12
N LYS A 52 21.58 -1.93 -61.05
CA LYS A 52 22.77 -2.11 -61.89
C LYS A 52 22.67 -3.41 -62.71
N VAL A 53 23.03 -3.33 -63.99
CA VAL A 53 23.11 -4.47 -64.91
C VAL A 53 24.51 -4.56 -65.56
N PRO A 54 24.98 -5.75 -65.95
CA PRO A 54 26.21 -5.89 -66.72
C PRO A 54 26.08 -5.24 -68.11
N TYR A 55 27.05 -4.42 -68.48
CA TYR A 55 27.19 -3.88 -69.84
C TYR A 55 28.05 -4.79 -70.69
N ARG A 56 27.59 -5.12 -71.90
CA ARG A 56 28.27 -6.05 -72.81
C ARG A 56 28.73 -5.38 -74.09
N ASP A 57 29.86 -5.86 -74.60
CA ASP A 57 30.30 -5.55 -75.96
C ASP A 57 29.48 -6.31 -77.02
N GLN A 58 29.77 -6.06 -78.29
CA GLN A 58 29.14 -6.73 -79.44
C GLN A 58 29.40 -8.25 -79.52
N TYR A 59 30.36 -8.76 -78.73
CA TYR A 59 30.73 -10.17 -78.66
C TYR A 59 30.17 -10.88 -77.41
N GLY A 60 29.43 -10.15 -76.56
CA GLY A 60 28.80 -10.67 -75.34
C GLY A 60 29.67 -10.63 -74.09
N ASN A 61 30.90 -10.10 -74.16
CA ASN A 61 31.78 -9.97 -73.00
C ASN A 61 31.30 -8.83 -72.10
N VAL A 62 31.29 -9.04 -70.78
CA VAL A 62 30.98 -7.97 -69.82
C VAL A 62 32.16 -7.00 -69.77
N ILE A 63 31.91 -5.74 -70.11
CA ILE A 63 32.91 -4.67 -70.18
C ILE A 63 32.63 -3.52 -69.20
N GLY A 64 31.57 -3.61 -68.38
CA GLY A 64 31.25 -2.63 -67.36
C GLY A 64 29.88 -2.86 -66.73
N THR A 65 29.37 -1.84 -66.04
CA THR A 65 28.02 -1.81 -65.46
C THR A 65 27.23 -0.63 -66.05
N ILE A 66 25.92 -0.81 -66.21
CA ILE A 66 24.98 0.30 -66.43
C ILE A 66 24.07 0.33 -65.21
N GLY A 67 23.95 1.50 -64.58
CA GLY A 67 23.11 1.68 -63.41
C GLY A 67 22.22 2.91 -63.50
N ILE A 68 21.06 2.82 -62.85
CA ILE A 68 20.27 3.98 -62.47
C ILE A 68 20.25 4.06 -60.95
N SER A 69 20.42 5.26 -60.41
CA SER A 69 20.43 5.51 -58.96
C SER A 69 19.33 6.50 -58.62
N ARG A 70 18.46 6.13 -57.69
CA ARG A 70 17.43 7.02 -57.15
C ARG A 70 17.78 7.36 -55.71
N ASP A 71 17.77 8.65 -55.36
CA ASP A 71 17.86 9.07 -53.97
C ASP A 71 16.58 8.63 -53.23
N VAL A 72 16.77 7.84 -52.17
CA VAL A 72 15.71 7.32 -51.30
C VAL A 72 15.92 7.72 -49.84
N THR A 73 16.78 8.73 -49.59
CA THR A 73 17.14 9.18 -48.24
C THR A 73 15.92 9.55 -47.41
N GLU A 74 15.07 10.44 -47.91
CA GLU A 74 13.88 10.91 -47.20
C GLU A 74 12.91 9.76 -46.87
N GLN A 75 12.73 8.82 -47.82
CA GLN A 75 11.87 7.66 -47.63
C GLN A 75 12.41 6.74 -46.53
N ARG A 76 13.73 6.50 -46.51
CA ARG A 76 14.38 5.64 -45.51
C ARG A 76 14.38 6.27 -44.13
N GLU A 77 14.68 7.55 -44.03
CA GLU A 77 14.62 8.29 -42.75
C GLU A 77 13.20 8.31 -42.19
N ALA A 78 12.19 8.56 -43.03
CA ALA A 78 10.79 8.52 -42.60
C ALA A 78 10.35 7.10 -42.16
N GLU A 79 10.79 6.07 -42.88
CA GLU A 79 10.48 4.68 -42.51
C GLU A 79 11.17 4.28 -41.19
N LEU A 80 12.45 4.62 -41.01
CA LEU A 80 13.20 4.37 -39.77
C LEU A 80 12.59 5.10 -38.60
N ALA A 81 12.29 6.40 -38.73
CA ALA A 81 11.64 7.19 -37.70
C ALA A 81 10.26 6.62 -37.31
N ARG A 82 9.49 6.13 -38.30
CA ARG A 82 8.21 5.46 -38.06
C ARG A 82 8.40 4.15 -37.28
N ARG A 83 9.35 3.31 -37.69
CA ARG A 83 9.68 2.05 -37.00
C ARG A 83 10.14 2.31 -35.57
N GLU A 84 11.04 3.26 -35.37
CA GLU A 84 11.56 3.62 -34.05
C GLU A 84 10.44 4.14 -33.14
N THR A 85 9.54 4.98 -33.64
CA THR A 85 8.38 5.46 -32.88
C THR A 85 7.43 4.31 -32.51
N GLN A 86 7.19 3.39 -33.43
CA GLN A 86 6.37 2.19 -33.17
C GLN A 86 7.01 1.28 -32.12
N GLU A 87 8.33 1.06 -32.19
CA GLU A 87 9.05 0.24 -31.20
C GLU A 87 9.07 0.91 -29.83
N ARG A 88 9.30 2.22 -29.75
CA ARG A 88 9.21 2.97 -28.49
C ARG A 88 7.82 2.88 -27.87
N PHE A 89 6.76 3.02 -28.67
CA PHE A 89 5.38 2.86 -28.19
C PHE A 89 5.14 1.44 -27.66
N ARG A 90 5.56 0.41 -28.42
CA ARG A 90 5.43 -1.00 -28.00
C ARG A 90 6.16 -1.26 -26.68
N GLN A 91 7.41 -0.80 -26.55
CA GLN A 91 8.21 -0.98 -25.33
C GLN A 91 7.54 -0.32 -24.11
N LEU A 92 7.01 0.89 -24.27
CA LEU A 92 6.27 1.56 -23.19
C LEU A 92 5.03 0.78 -22.80
N ALA A 93 4.20 0.39 -23.78
CA ALA A 93 2.95 -0.29 -23.51
C ALA A 93 3.10 -1.73 -22.98
N GLU A 94 4.23 -2.40 -23.27
CA GLU A 94 4.52 -3.75 -22.77
C GLU A 94 5.07 -3.76 -21.34
N ASN A 95 5.76 -2.69 -20.90
CA ASN A 95 6.43 -2.66 -19.59
C ASN A 95 5.65 -1.93 -18.50
N ILE A 96 4.63 -1.14 -18.85
CA ILE A 96 3.78 -0.48 -17.86
C ILE A 96 2.76 -1.47 -17.29
N GLU A 97 2.53 -1.43 -15.99
CA GLU A 97 1.58 -2.31 -15.31
C GLU A 97 0.12 -1.93 -15.59
N GLU A 98 -0.14 -0.66 -15.87
CA GLU A 98 -1.46 -0.14 -16.24
C GLU A 98 -1.89 -0.61 -17.64
N VAL A 99 -3.20 -0.71 -17.82
CA VAL A 99 -3.83 -1.02 -19.09
C VAL A 99 -4.09 0.25 -19.88
N PHE A 100 -3.52 0.36 -21.07
CA PHE A 100 -3.86 1.40 -22.04
C PHE A 100 -4.88 0.86 -23.03
N TRP A 101 -5.96 1.61 -23.22
CA TRP A 101 -6.99 1.27 -24.20
C TRP A 101 -7.33 2.46 -25.08
N LEU A 102 -7.75 2.16 -26.30
CA LEU A 102 -8.19 3.13 -27.30
C LEU A 102 -9.42 2.57 -28.00
N SER A 103 -10.49 3.35 -28.05
CA SER A 103 -11.75 2.92 -28.67
C SER A 103 -12.39 4.00 -29.54
N VAL A 104 -13.34 3.57 -30.37
CA VAL A 104 -14.19 4.44 -31.18
C VAL A 104 -15.50 4.68 -30.42
N PRO A 105 -15.83 5.92 -30.02
CA PRO A 105 -17.00 6.18 -29.18
C PRO A 105 -18.36 5.84 -29.83
N SER A 106 -18.47 5.86 -31.17
CA SER A 106 -19.73 5.55 -31.86
C SER A 106 -20.05 4.06 -31.95
N THR A 107 -19.03 3.19 -32.01
CA THR A 107 -19.17 1.74 -32.18
C THR A 107 -18.73 0.95 -30.94
N SER A 108 -18.06 1.60 -29.99
CA SER A 108 -17.35 0.96 -28.88
C SER A 108 -16.28 -0.06 -29.32
N GLU A 109 -15.84 0.02 -30.58
CA GLU A 109 -14.76 -0.83 -31.10
C GLU A 109 -13.43 -0.49 -30.42
N ILE A 110 -12.74 -1.51 -29.93
CA ILE A 110 -11.39 -1.38 -29.35
C ILE A 110 -10.36 -1.36 -30.47
N LEU A 111 -9.72 -0.22 -30.68
CA LEU A 111 -8.64 -0.04 -31.66
C LEU A 111 -7.29 -0.54 -31.15
N TYR A 112 -7.09 -0.46 -29.84
CA TYR A 112 -5.88 -0.91 -29.17
C TYR A 112 -6.16 -1.20 -27.70
N ILE A 113 -5.59 -2.29 -27.20
CA ILE A 113 -5.48 -2.64 -25.79
C ILE A 113 -4.05 -3.11 -25.53
N SER A 114 -3.42 -2.63 -24.46
CA SER A 114 -2.07 -3.05 -24.06
C SER A 114 -2.07 -4.47 -23.48
N PRO A 115 -0.97 -5.24 -23.59
CA PRO A 115 -0.86 -6.60 -23.04
C PRO A 115 -1.10 -6.71 -21.53
N SER A 116 -0.96 -5.62 -20.78
CA SER A 116 -1.29 -5.56 -19.34
C SER A 116 -2.74 -5.92 -19.03
N PHE A 117 -3.64 -5.79 -20.01
CA PHE A 117 -5.01 -6.27 -19.90
C PHE A 117 -5.07 -7.77 -19.56
N GLU A 118 -4.21 -8.60 -20.17
CA GLU A 118 -4.22 -10.05 -19.90
C GLU A 118 -3.87 -10.35 -18.44
N ARG A 119 -2.95 -9.57 -17.86
CA ARG A 119 -2.54 -9.70 -16.46
C ARG A 119 -3.62 -9.21 -15.50
N ILE A 120 -4.28 -8.09 -15.81
CA ILE A 120 -5.24 -7.44 -14.90
C ILE A 120 -6.67 -8.00 -15.04
N TRP A 121 -7.10 -8.40 -16.24
CA TRP A 121 -8.43 -8.97 -16.48
C TRP A 121 -8.42 -10.50 -16.50
N GLY A 122 -7.27 -11.14 -16.71
CA GLY A 122 -7.17 -12.61 -16.83
C GLY A 122 -7.68 -13.15 -18.18
N TYR A 123 -8.00 -12.28 -19.12
CA TYR A 123 -8.47 -12.63 -20.47
C TYR A 123 -7.42 -12.26 -21.52
N PRO A 124 -7.18 -13.11 -22.52
CA PRO A 124 -6.35 -12.77 -23.67
C PRO A 124 -6.88 -11.51 -24.39
N CYS A 125 -5.98 -10.65 -24.86
CA CYS A 125 -6.38 -9.42 -25.57
C CYS A 125 -7.22 -9.70 -26.82
N HIS A 126 -6.97 -10.82 -27.52
CA HIS A 126 -7.73 -11.19 -28.72
C HIS A 126 -9.22 -11.41 -28.45
N GLU A 127 -9.58 -11.92 -27.27
CA GLU A 127 -10.99 -12.11 -26.89
C GLU A 127 -11.72 -10.76 -26.74
N LEU A 128 -11.03 -9.73 -26.25
CA LEU A 128 -11.60 -8.37 -26.16
C LEU A 128 -11.79 -7.75 -27.55
N TYR A 129 -10.90 -8.03 -28.51
CA TYR A 129 -11.08 -7.57 -29.89
C TYR A 129 -12.24 -8.29 -30.60
N GLU A 130 -12.48 -9.56 -30.29
CA GLU A 130 -13.60 -10.34 -30.84
C GLU A 130 -14.95 -9.98 -30.18
N ASN A 131 -14.95 -9.73 -28.88
CA ASN A 131 -16.10 -9.24 -28.11
C ASN A 131 -15.76 -7.94 -27.36
N PRO A 132 -15.98 -6.76 -27.99
CA PRO A 132 -15.73 -5.47 -27.33
C PRO A 132 -16.55 -5.21 -26.06
N ASN A 133 -17.60 -6.00 -25.79
CA ASN A 133 -18.37 -5.90 -24.55
C ASN A 133 -17.80 -6.74 -23.40
N LEU A 134 -16.79 -7.59 -23.66
CA LEU A 134 -16.20 -8.49 -22.65
C LEU A 134 -15.83 -7.75 -21.37
N TRP A 135 -15.20 -6.58 -21.47
CA TRP A 135 -14.82 -5.82 -20.27
C TRP A 135 -16.03 -5.39 -19.42
N LEU A 136 -17.17 -5.04 -20.03
CA LEU A 136 -18.42 -4.71 -19.31
C LEU A 136 -19.00 -5.95 -18.63
N GLU A 137 -18.89 -7.12 -19.26
CA GLU A 137 -19.35 -8.40 -18.72
C GLU A 137 -18.55 -8.82 -17.48
N THR A 138 -17.30 -8.38 -17.36
CA THR A 138 -16.48 -8.61 -16.15
C THR A 138 -16.84 -7.72 -14.97
N ILE A 139 -17.58 -6.62 -15.17
CA ILE A 139 -17.89 -5.69 -14.06
C ILE A 139 -18.81 -6.37 -13.05
N HIS A 140 -18.48 -6.20 -11.76
CA HIS A 140 -19.28 -6.73 -10.67
C HIS A 140 -20.75 -6.26 -10.77
N PRO A 141 -21.75 -7.15 -10.58
CA PRO A 141 -23.17 -6.82 -10.81
C PRO A 141 -23.67 -5.56 -10.09
N ASP A 142 -23.23 -5.32 -8.87
CA ASP A 142 -23.59 -4.12 -8.10
C ASP A 142 -23.06 -2.81 -8.70
N ASP A 143 -21.92 -2.87 -9.41
CA ASP A 143 -21.25 -1.68 -9.96
C ASP A 143 -21.72 -1.41 -11.40
N LEU A 144 -22.17 -2.44 -12.11
CA LEU A 144 -22.53 -2.39 -13.54
C LEU A 144 -23.54 -1.27 -13.89
N PRO A 145 -24.69 -1.09 -13.19
CA PRO A 145 -25.65 -0.04 -13.55
C PRO A 145 -25.04 1.37 -13.46
N ARG A 146 -24.22 1.62 -12.44
CA ARG A 146 -23.56 2.89 -12.22
C ARG A 146 -22.53 3.16 -13.32
N ILE A 147 -21.71 2.15 -13.66
CA ILE A 147 -20.65 2.30 -14.66
C ILE A 147 -21.24 2.50 -16.06
N GLN A 148 -22.28 1.75 -16.44
CA GLN A 148 -22.99 1.98 -17.70
C GLN A 148 -23.52 3.40 -17.82
N GLN A 149 -24.09 3.95 -16.75
CA GLN A 149 -24.59 5.33 -16.74
C GLN A 149 -23.46 6.35 -16.92
N VAL A 150 -22.31 6.16 -16.26
CA VAL A 150 -21.15 7.05 -16.41
C VAL A 150 -20.64 7.02 -17.85
N ILE A 151 -20.45 5.84 -18.44
CA ILE A 151 -19.95 5.72 -19.82
C ILE A 151 -20.92 6.39 -20.80
N GLN A 152 -22.22 6.15 -20.65
CA GLN A 152 -23.24 6.75 -21.52
C GLN A 152 -23.24 8.29 -21.47
N ASN A 153 -23.03 8.88 -20.30
CA ASN A 153 -23.13 10.33 -20.11
C ASN A 153 -21.79 11.04 -20.35
N GLU A 154 -20.67 10.40 -20.02
CA GLU A 154 -19.38 11.08 -19.86
C GLU A 154 -18.28 10.56 -20.82
N ALA A 155 -18.54 9.53 -21.64
CA ALA A 155 -17.52 9.01 -22.57
C ALA A 155 -16.96 10.09 -23.53
N LEU A 156 -17.76 11.10 -23.89
CA LEU A 156 -17.34 12.18 -24.80
C LEU A 156 -16.68 13.38 -24.08
N THR A 157 -16.75 13.42 -22.76
CA THR A 157 -16.13 14.47 -21.92
C THR A 157 -14.92 13.94 -21.14
N GLY A 158 -14.81 12.63 -21.00
CA GLY A 158 -13.86 11.95 -20.13
C GLY A 158 -14.49 11.63 -18.77
N TYR A 159 -14.02 10.56 -18.14
CA TYR A 159 -14.47 10.10 -16.82
C TYR A 159 -13.31 9.56 -16.01
N ASN A 160 -13.51 9.46 -14.70
CA ASN A 160 -12.61 8.76 -13.78
C ASN A 160 -13.46 7.99 -12.77
N VAL A 161 -13.40 6.66 -12.83
CA VAL A 161 -14.23 5.78 -12.02
C VAL A 161 -13.43 4.69 -11.37
N GLU A 162 -13.90 4.24 -10.21
CA GLU A 162 -13.45 2.99 -9.60
C GLU A 162 -14.60 1.98 -9.61
N TYR A 163 -14.31 0.74 -9.97
CA TYR A 163 -15.28 -0.36 -9.98
C TYR A 163 -14.60 -1.70 -9.78
N ARG A 164 -15.38 -2.70 -9.38
CA ARG A 164 -14.94 -4.08 -9.24
C ARG A 164 -15.13 -4.83 -10.54
N ILE A 165 -14.17 -5.69 -10.86
CA ILE A 165 -14.29 -6.73 -11.89
C ILE A 165 -14.21 -8.11 -11.25
N ILE A 166 -14.80 -9.10 -11.90
CA ILE A 166 -14.72 -10.51 -11.58
C ILE A 166 -13.92 -11.18 -12.70
N ARG A 167 -12.79 -11.78 -12.33
CA ARG A 167 -11.90 -12.51 -13.25
C ARG A 167 -12.43 -13.92 -13.55
N PRO A 168 -11.88 -14.64 -14.55
CA PRO A 168 -12.24 -16.03 -14.84
C PRO A 168 -12.08 -17.00 -13.67
N ASP A 169 -11.17 -16.70 -12.75
CA ASP A 169 -10.92 -17.48 -11.52
C ASP A 169 -11.85 -17.08 -10.35
N GLU A 170 -12.88 -16.29 -10.63
CA GLU A 170 -13.86 -15.73 -9.69
C GLU A 170 -13.28 -14.73 -8.66
N SER A 171 -11.99 -14.36 -8.77
CA SER A 171 -11.40 -13.32 -7.92
C SER A 171 -11.97 -11.94 -8.26
N ILE A 172 -12.12 -11.11 -7.22
CA ILE A 172 -12.62 -9.74 -7.34
C ILE A 172 -11.44 -8.77 -7.31
N HIS A 173 -11.34 -7.93 -8.33
CA HIS A 173 -10.31 -6.90 -8.42
C HIS A 173 -10.93 -5.51 -8.50
N TRP A 174 -10.34 -4.54 -7.83
CA TRP A 174 -10.71 -3.13 -7.95
C TRP A 174 -9.90 -2.47 -9.06
N ILE A 175 -10.61 -1.85 -10.00
CA ILE A 175 -10.04 -1.13 -11.13
C ILE A 175 -10.31 0.37 -10.96
N SER A 176 -9.28 1.20 -11.11
CA SER A 176 -9.42 2.63 -11.37
C SER A 176 -9.25 2.86 -12.86
N ASP A 177 -10.29 3.35 -13.53
CA ASP A 177 -10.29 3.57 -14.97
C ASP A 177 -10.55 5.04 -15.29
N LYS A 178 -9.68 5.62 -16.11
CA LYS A 178 -9.73 7.00 -16.51
C LYS A 178 -9.74 7.11 -18.02
N ALA A 179 -10.79 7.71 -18.56
CA ALA A 179 -10.95 7.97 -19.99
C ALA A 179 -10.81 9.45 -20.33
N PHE A 180 -10.24 9.75 -21.50
CA PHE A 180 -10.13 11.08 -22.07
C PHE A 180 -10.46 11.08 -23.57
N PRO A 181 -11.27 12.06 -24.04
CA PRO A 181 -11.67 12.15 -25.43
C PRO A 181 -10.56 12.75 -26.30
N ILE A 182 -10.36 12.20 -27.49
CA ILE A 182 -9.44 12.70 -28.52
C ILE A 182 -10.28 13.34 -29.63
N ARG A 183 -10.00 14.61 -29.91
CA ARG A 183 -10.76 15.46 -30.84
C ARG A 183 -10.04 15.64 -32.17
N ASP A 184 -10.81 15.72 -33.25
CA ASP A 184 -10.32 16.10 -34.57
C ASP A 184 -10.09 17.63 -34.67
N GLN A 185 -9.66 18.11 -35.84
CA GLN A 185 -9.43 19.53 -36.09
C GLN A 185 -10.71 20.38 -36.01
N GLN A 186 -11.89 19.75 -36.12
CA GLN A 186 -13.20 20.39 -36.04
C GLN A 186 -13.78 20.35 -34.60
N GLY A 187 -13.08 19.73 -33.65
CA GLY A 187 -13.48 19.61 -32.26
C GLY A 187 -14.38 18.40 -31.95
N ASN A 188 -14.68 17.56 -32.93
CA ASN A 188 -15.49 16.36 -32.73
C ASN A 188 -14.65 15.25 -32.11
N VAL A 189 -15.22 14.52 -31.14
CA VAL A 189 -14.55 13.36 -30.53
C VAL A 189 -14.61 12.20 -31.51
N PHE A 190 -13.45 11.75 -32.00
CA PHE A 190 -13.37 10.61 -32.93
C PHE A 190 -12.75 9.36 -32.30
N ARG A 191 -12.09 9.51 -31.13
CA ARG A 191 -11.54 8.42 -30.32
C ARG A 191 -11.67 8.74 -28.85
N VAL A 192 -11.70 7.71 -28.02
CA VAL A 192 -11.54 7.80 -26.57
C VAL A 192 -10.35 6.94 -26.21
N ALA A 193 -9.42 7.49 -25.44
CA ALA A 193 -8.31 6.74 -24.87
C ALA A 193 -8.45 6.70 -23.37
N GLY A 194 -7.92 5.67 -22.73
CA GLY A 194 -7.96 5.57 -21.29
C GLY A 194 -6.84 4.72 -20.72
N VAL A 195 -6.75 4.80 -19.40
CA VAL A 195 -5.79 4.10 -18.57
C VAL A 195 -6.55 3.45 -17.44
N ALA A 196 -6.40 2.13 -17.29
CA ALA A 196 -6.99 1.38 -16.20
C ALA A 196 -5.90 0.74 -15.34
N GLN A 197 -6.02 0.88 -14.02
CA GLN A 197 -5.05 0.42 -13.04
C GLN A 197 -5.73 -0.53 -12.05
N ASP A 198 -5.08 -1.65 -11.74
CA ASP A 198 -5.47 -2.49 -10.60
C ASP A 198 -5.09 -1.80 -9.28
N ILE A 199 -6.11 -1.47 -8.48
CA ILE A 199 -5.96 -0.82 -7.18
C ILE A 199 -6.42 -1.73 -6.03
N THR A 200 -6.49 -3.05 -6.27
CA THR A 200 -6.96 -4.05 -5.31
C THR A 200 -6.13 -4.02 -4.03
N GLU A 201 -4.80 -4.13 -4.16
CA GLU A 201 -3.88 -4.10 -3.01
C GLU A 201 -4.05 -2.83 -2.18
N ARG A 202 -4.21 -1.68 -2.86
CA ARG A 202 -4.45 -0.39 -2.19
C ARG A 202 -5.77 -0.39 -1.42
N LYS A 203 -6.84 -0.94 -2.01
CA LYS A 203 -8.16 -1.02 -1.37
C LYS A 203 -8.16 -1.98 -0.19
N GLU A 204 -7.54 -3.15 -0.33
CA GLU A 204 -7.41 -4.13 0.74
C GLU A 204 -6.59 -3.59 1.91
N ALA A 205 -5.48 -2.91 1.64
CA ALA A 205 -4.68 -2.25 2.67
C ALA A 205 -5.49 -1.19 3.44
N ASN A 206 -6.27 -0.37 2.73
CA ASN A 206 -7.12 0.63 3.37
C ASN A 206 -8.22 0.01 4.24
N ILE A 207 -8.90 -1.03 3.73
CA ILE A 207 -9.93 -1.75 4.49
C ILE A 207 -9.32 -2.41 5.74
N ALA A 208 -8.15 -3.02 5.62
CA ALA A 208 -7.45 -3.63 6.74
C ALA A 208 -7.03 -2.58 7.78
N LEU A 209 -6.56 -1.42 7.35
CA LEU A 209 -6.23 -0.30 8.23
C LEU A 209 -7.47 0.19 8.98
N GLU A 210 -8.56 0.47 8.27
CA GLU A 210 -9.83 0.91 8.88
C GLU A 210 -10.38 -0.11 9.88
N ALA A 211 -10.33 -1.41 9.55
CA ALA A 211 -10.74 -2.49 10.43
C ALA A 211 -9.86 -2.56 11.69
N ASN A 212 -8.55 -2.39 11.55
CA ASN A 212 -7.62 -2.35 12.68
C ASN A 212 -7.87 -1.12 13.56
N GLU A 213 -8.07 0.07 12.98
CA GLU A 213 -8.41 1.28 13.73
C GLU A 213 -9.75 1.15 14.47
N ALA A 214 -10.76 0.56 13.83
CA ALA A 214 -12.05 0.28 14.47
C ALA A 214 -11.89 -0.71 15.64
N ARG A 215 -11.13 -1.80 15.44
CA ARG A 215 -10.85 -2.79 16.47
C ARG A 215 -10.07 -2.18 17.64
N PHE A 216 -9.06 -1.36 17.36
CA PHE A 216 -8.29 -0.62 18.37
C PHE A 216 -9.20 0.29 19.18
N ARG A 217 -10.05 1.10 18.53
CA ARG A 217 -11.03 1.96 19.21
C ARG A 217 -12.00 1.17 20.10
N LEU A 218 -12.46 0.00 19.65
CA LEU A 218 -13.34 -0.86 20.45
C LEU A 218 -12.62 -1.46 21.67
N LEU A 219 -11.37 -1.90 21.52
CA LEU A 219 -10.57 -2.41 22.64
C LEU A 219 -10.36 -1.32 23.70
N THR A 220 -9.95 -0.13 23.29
CA THR A 220 -9.77 1.01 24.21
C THR A 220 -11.06 1.38 24.94
N LYS A 221 -12.22 1.35 24.25
CA LYS A 221 -13.52 1.61 24.89
C LYS A 221 -13.97 0.50 25.82
N ALA A 222 -13.62 -0.75 25.55
CA ALA A 222 -14.06 -1.90 26.35
C ALA A 222 -13.31 -2.01 27.68
N THR A 223 -12.03 -1.65 27.73
CA THR A 223 -11.24 -1.67 28.97
C THR A 223 -11.38 -0.39 29.79
N ASN A 224 -11.95 0.66 29.20
CA ASN A 224 -12.03 2.00 29.79
C ASN A 224 -10.65 2.58 30.17
N ASP A 225 -9.55 2.03 29.66
CA ASP A 225 -8.20 2.47 30.03
C ASP A 225 -7.89 3.87 29.47
N ALA A 226 -7.19 4.68 30.26
CA ALA A 226 -6.60 5.91 29.78
C ALA A 226 -5.30 5.61 29.04
N ILE A 227 -5.37 5.57 27.71
CA ILE A 227 -4.19 5.43 26.86
C ILE A 227 -3.38 6.72 26.89
N TRP A 228 -2.07 6.61 26.89
CA TRP A 228 -1.16 7.75 26.79
C TRP A 228 0.01 7.45 25.87
N ASP A 229 0.55 8.50 25.28
CA ASP A 229 1.61 8.44 24.28
C ASP A 229 2.60 9.59 24.53
N TRP A 230 3.79 9.23 24.99
CA TRP A 230 4.87 10.15 25.30
C TRP A 230 5.94 10.11 24.21
N ASP A 231 6.07 11.21 23.46
CA ASP A 231 7.19 11.41 22.55
C ASP A 231 8.38 11.94 23.33
N LEU A 232 9.44 11.14 23.44
CA LEU A 232 10.64 11.46 24.22
C LEU A 232 11.54 12.47 23.50
N LYS A 233 11.36 12.67 22.20
CA LYS A 233 12.15 13.63 21.40
C LYS A 233 11.58 15.04 21.53
N THR A 234 10.26 15.17 21.43
CA THR A 234 9.57 16.47 21.55
C THR A 234 9.16 16.78 22.99
N GLN A 235 9.24 15.80 23.90
CA GLN A 235 8.75 15.87 25.28
C GLN A 235 7.24 16.14 25.37
N SER A 236 6.48 15.79 24.32
CA SER A 236 5.03 15.93 24.30
C SER A 236 4.32 14.67 24.79
N LEU A 237 3.33 14.84 25.65
CA LEU A 237 2.46 13.77 26.10
C LEU A 237 1.06 13.95 25.51
N TRP A 238 0.53 12.89 24.94
CA TRP A 238 -0.83 12.81 24.43
C TRP A 238 -1.66 11.83 25.26
N TRP A 239 -2.89 12.22 25.58
CA TRP A 239 -3.85 11.40 26.31
C TRP A 239 -4.97 10.94 25.36
N GLY A 240 -5.38 9.69 25.47
CA GLY A 240 -6.54 9.11 24.78
C GLY A 240 -7.87 9.46 25.47
N ASP A 241 -8.99 9.07 24.86
CA ASP A 241 -10.35 9.42 25.34
C ASP A 241 -10.68 8.84 26.72
N GLY A 242 -10.05 7.73 27.09
CA GLY A 242 -10.22 7.12 28.42
C GLY A 242 -9.73 8.02 29.57
N PHE A 243 -8.84 8.98 29.29
CA PHE A 243 -8.34 9.93 30.29
C PHE A 243 -9.46 10.83 30.85
N GLU A 244 -10.31 11.34 29.96
CA GLU A 244 -11.47 12.14 30.35
C GLU A 244 -12.51 11.28 31.06
N THR A 245 -12.74 10.07 30.55
CA THR A 245 -13.74 9.15 31.12
C THR A 245 -13.37 8.68 32.53
N LEU A 246 -12.10 8.33 32.77
CA LEU A 246 -11.63 7.84 34.07
C LEU A 246 -11.33 8.97 35.06
N PHE A 247 -10.67 10.04 34.63
CA PHE A 247 -10.10 11.05 35.54
C PHE A 247 -10.81 12.41 35.44
N GLY A 248 -11.73 12.59 34.49
CA GLY A 248 -12.57 13.77 34.35
C GLY A 248 -11.91 14.96 33.66
N PHE A 249 -10.65 14.84 33.23
CA PHE A 249 -9.92 15.91 32.55
C PHE A 249 -10.09 15.80 31.03
N SER A 250 -10.54 16.87 30.39
CA SER A 250 -10.43 17.00 28.93
C SER A 250 -8.96 17.22 28.56
N ARG A 251 -8.57 16.86 27.33
CA ARG A 251 -7.23 17.13 26.82
C ARG A 251 -6.90 18.63 26.77
N ASP A 252 -7.92 19.47 26.62
CA ASP A 252 -7.77 20.92 26.65
C ASP A 252 -7.56 21.48 28.07
N ASP A 253 -7.86 20.69 29.11
CA ASP A 253 -7.69 21.08 30.51
C ASP A 253 -6.23 20.87 31.01
N VAL A 254 -5.38 20.22 30.21
CA VAL A 254 -4.07 19.74 30.66
C VAL A 254 -2.95 20.14 29.69
N GLU A 255 -1.74 20.30 30.23
CA GLU A 255 -0.58 20.58 29.41
C GLU A 255 -0.23 19.36 28.54
N PRO A 256 0.09 19.53 27.24
CA PRO A 256 0.46 18.42 26.35
C PRO A 256 1.90 17.96 26.57
N THR A 257 2.32 17.88 27.84
CA THR A 257 3.69 17.55 28.28
C THR A 257 3.63 16.56 29.43
N ILE A 258 4.76 15.93 29.72
CA ILE A 258 4.87 14.95 30.81
C ILE A 258 4.54 15.54 32.19
N GLU A 259 4.61 16.86 32.35
CA GLU A 259 4.15 17.56 33.56
C GLU A 259 2.68 17.28 33.88
N SER A 260 1.85 17.03 32.86
CA SER A 260 0.46 16.65 33.11
C SER A 260 0.34 15.32 33.84
N TRP A 261 1.27 14.40 33.63
CA TRP A 261 1.34 13.17 34.40
C TRP A 261 1.96 13.41 35.79
N TYR A 262 3.15 14.01 35.86
CA TYR A 262 3.89 14.23 37.13
C TYR A 262 3.07 14.94 38.20
N ASN A 263 2.33 15.97 37.82
CA ASN A 263 1.58 16.80 38.77
C ASN A 263 0.34 16.11 39.34
N ARG A 264 -0.11 15.01 38.72
CA ARG A 264 -1.29 14.24 39.13
C ARG A 264 -0.95 12.98 39.91
N ILE A 265 0.33 12.62 40.03
CA ILE A 265 0.75 11.55 40.94
C ILE A 265 0.71 12.07 42.38
N HIS A 266 0.12 11.27 43.28
CA HIS A 266 0.08 11.55 44.72
C HIS A 266 1.48 11.84 45.28
N SER A 267 1.60 12.78 46.22
CA SER A 267 2.89 13.27 46.74
C SER A 267 3.81 12.15 47.23
N ASP A 268 3.27 11.19 47.98
CA ASP A 268 4.02 10.06 48.53
C ASP A 268 4.49 9.08 47.44
N ASP A 269 3.78 9.04 46.30
CA ASP A 269 4.05 8.08 45.24
C ASP A 269 4.98 8.65 44.16
N ARG A 270 4.94 9.98 43.98
CA ARG A 270 5.59 10.69 42.87
C ARG A 270 7.07 10.36 42.70
N ALA A 271 7.85 10.40 43.78
CA ALA A 271 9.29 10.27 43.69
C ALA A 271 9.70 8.89 43.14
N TRP A 272 9.11 7.81 43.66
CA TRP A 272 9.49 6.47 43.24
C TRP A 272 8.91 6.10 41.87
N VAL A 273 7.70 6.58 41.53
CA VAL A 273 7.08 6.31 40.22
C VAL A 273 7.90 6.94 39.09
N ILE A 274 8.30 8.21 39.25
CA ILE A 274 9.10 8.91 38.26
C ILE A 274 10.47 8.25 38.07
N ASP A 275 11.13 7.90 39.18
CA ASP A 275 12.44 7.23 39.16
C ASP A 275 12.38 5.90 38.40
N GLN A 276 11.35 5.08 38.62
CA GLN A 276 11.19 3.82 37.91
C GLN A 276 10.91 3.99 36.41
N VAL A 277 10.09 4.98 36.01
CA VAL A 277 9.84 5.25 34.59
C VAL A 277 11.11 5.73 33.89
N HIS A 278 11.87 6.65 34.50
CA HIS A 278 13.15 7.10 33.96
C HIS A 278 14.16 5.96 33.88
N GLN A 279 14.24 5.12 34.91
CA GLN A 279 15.09 3.93 34.89
C GLN A 279 14.71 2.99 33.74
N ALA A 280 13.42 2.76 33.49
CA ALA A 280 12.96 1.91 32.38
C ALA A 280 13.41 2.46 31.02
N ILE A 281 13.30 3.78 30.83
CA ILE A 281 13.74 4.48 29.60
C ILE A 281 15.26 4.43 29.43
N GLU A 282 16.02 4.60 30.49
CA GLU A 282 17.50 4.66 30.44
C GLU A 282 18.15 3.26 30.35
N SER A 283 17.53 2.24 30.95
CA SER A 283 18.09 0.88 31.01
C SER A 283 17.80 0.04 29.76
N GLY A 284 16.99 0.53 28.83
CA GLY A 284 16.64 -0.16 27.59
C GLY A 284 15.62 -1.30 27.77
N VAL A 285 14.86 -1.30 28.87
CA VAL A 285 13.81 -2.29 29.11
C VAL A 285 12.57 -1.94 28.29
N GLU A 286 11.97 -2.93 27.64
CA GLU A 286 10.84 -2.73 26.72
C GLU A 286 9.51 -2.44 27.42
N SER A 287 9.41 -2.68 28.73
CA SER A 287 8.18 -2.50 29.50
C SER A 287 8.39 -2.02 30.94
N TRP A 288 7.43 -1.25 31.42
CA TRP A 288 7.33 -0.79 32.79
C TRP A 288 5.89 -1.00 33.29
N GLU A 289 5.75 -1.32 34.57
CA GLU A 289 4.46 -1.44 35.26
C GLU A 289 4.56 -0.80 36.65
N GLY A 290 3.54 -0.04 37.04
CA GLY A 290 3.47 0.57 38.38
C GLY A 290 2.04 0.73 38.88
N GLU A 291 1.82 0.47 40.17
CA GLU A 291 0.57 0.79 40.85
C GLU A 291 0.73 1.98 41.79
N TYR A 292 -0.05 3.04 41.58
CA TYR A 292 0.06 4.26 42.39
C TYR A 292 -1.27 5.03 42.43
N ARG A 293 -1.29 6.13 43.18
CA ARG A 293 -2.47 7.01 43.29
C ARG A 293 -2.39 8.15 42.29
N PHE A 294 -3.43 8.31 41.49
CA PHE A 294 -3.55 9.35 40.46
C PHE A 294 -4.74 10.27 40.73
N LEU A 295 -4.50 11.58 40.63
CA LEU A 295 -5.46 12.63 40.97
C LEU A 295 -6.54 12.76 39.90
N ARG A 296 -7.81 12.76 40.31
CA ARG A 296 -8.98 13.07 39.48
C ARG A 296 -9.31 14.56 39.53
N LYS A 297 -10.09 15.04 38.55
CA LYS A 297 -10.54 16.44 38.48
C LYS A 297 -11.39 16.87 39.67
N ASP A 298 -12.10 15.95 40.32
CA ASP A 298 -12.89 16.21 41.53
C ASP A 298 -12.04 16.33 42.82
N GLY A 299 -10.72 16.10 42.72
CA GLY A 299 -9.78 16.16 43.84
C GLY A 299 -9.59 14.83 44.58
N SER A 300 -10.33 13.79 44.23
CA SER A 300 -10.12 12.43 44.76
C SER A 300 -8.93 11.73 44.07
N TYR A 301 -8.44 10.65 44.68
CA TYR A 301 -7.40 9.82 44.08
C TYR A 301 -7.95 8.48 43.62
N ALA A 302 -7.63 8.12 42.38
CA ALA A 302 -7.81 6.78 41.85
C ALA A 302 -6.58 5.92 42.19
N TYR A 303 -6.79 4.65 42.54
CA TYR A 303 -5.70 3.67 42.48
C TYR A 303 -5.58 3.21 41.04
N VAL A 304 -4.41 3.40 40.43
CA VAL A 304 -4.20 3.04 39.02
C VAL A 304 -3.15 1.96 38.89
N LEU A 305 -3.33 1.09 37.90
CA LEU A 305 -2.28 0.25 37.35
C LEU A 305 -1.89 0.86 36.02
N ASP A 306 -0.65 1.30 35.92
CA ASP A 306 -0.11 1.92 34.71
C ASP A 306 0.92 1.00 34.09
N ARG A 307 0.86 0.85 32.77
CA ARG A 307 1.77 0.02 31.98
C ARG A 307 2.25 0.80 30.79
N GLY A 308 3.56 0.90 30.65
CA GLY A 308 4.21 1.56 29.52
C GLY A 308 5.15 0.63 28.76
N HIS A 309 5.23 0.83 27.46
CA HIS A 309 6.17 0.18 26.56
C HIS A 309 7.07 1.21 25.90
N VAL A 310 8.37 0.96 25.93
CA VAL A 310 9.39 1.89 25.40
C VAL A 310 9.81 1.44 24.00
N LEU A 311 9.65 2.34 23.03
CA LEU A 311 10.13 2.17 21.66
C LEU A 311 11.51 2.80 21.51
N HIS A 312 12.41 2.04 20.91
CA HIS A 312 13.79 2.45 20.65
C HIS A 312 14.02 2.64 19.14
N ASP A 313 14.94 3.51 18.77
CA ASP A 313 15.41 3.64 17.39
C ASP A 313 16.44 2.56 17.01
N GLU A 314 16.94 2.61 15.78
CA GLU A 314 17.96 1.68 15.26
C GLU A 314 19.28 1.69 16.05
N ASN A 315 19.54 2.76 16.81
CA ASN A 315 20.74 2.90 17.65
C ASN A 315 20.48 2.47 19.11
N GLY A 316 19.28 2.00 19.43
CA GLY A 316 18.90 1.61 20.79
C GLY A 316 18.54 2.79 21.69
N VAL A 317 18.31 3.99 21.14
CA VAL A 317 17.90 5.17 21.91
C VAL A 317 16.39 5.17 22.05
N ALA A 318 15.88 5.34 23.29
CA ALA A 318 14.46 5.46 23.53
C ALA A 318 13.88 6.73 22.87
N ILE A 319 12.90 6.56 21.99
CA ILE A 319 12.29 7.65 21.22
C ILE A 319 10.83 7.91 21.57
N ARG A 320 10.14 6.94 22.17
CA ARG A 320 8.72 7.03 22.49
C ARG A 320 8.35 6.05 23.58
N MET A 321 7.39 6.39 24.43
CA MET A 321 6.79 5.48 25.39
C MET A 321 5.27 5.53 25.26
N ILE A 322 4.63 4.40 25.06
CA ILE A 322 3.17 4.30 24.94
C ILE A 322 2.63 3.39 26.02
N GLY A 323 1.46 3.71 26.56
CA GLY A 323 0.93 2.96 27.69
C GLY A 323 -0.56 3.12 27.90
N GLY A 324 -1.04 2.42 28.91
CA GLY A 324 -2.42 2.44 29.35
C GLY A 324 -2.51 2.43 30.85
N MET A 325 -3.40 3.27 31.38
CA MET A 325 -3.67 3.38 32.81
C MET A 325 -5.08 2.87 33.11
N MET A 326 -5.16 1.84 33.95
CA MET A 326 -6.39 1.20 34.38
C MET A 326 -6.74 1.65 35.80
N ASP A 327 -8.01 1.97 36.04
CA ASP A 327 -8.51 2.30 37.37
C ASP A 327 -8.83 1.03 38.18
N LEU A 328 -8.09 0.81 39.26
CA LEU A 328 -8.24 -0.28 40.21
C LEU A 328 -9.02 0.12 41.48
N THR A 329 -9.57 1.33 41.55
CA THR A 329 -10.18 1.87 42.78
C THR A 329 -11.31 0.98 43.31
N GLU A 330 -12.28 0.62 42.46
CA GLU A 330 -13.40 -0.25 42.89
C GLU A 330 -12.90 -1.61 43.39
N ARG A 331 -11.92 -2.20 42.71
CA ARG A 331 -11.32 -3.47 43.08
C ARG A 331 -10.62 -3.38 44.44
N LYS A 332 -9.80 -2.35 44.67
CA LYS A 332 -9.10 -2.17 45.96
C LYS A 332 -10.07 -1.90 47.10
N LEU A 333 -11.07 -1.05 46.90
CA LEU A 333 -12.10 -0.78 47.92
C LEU A 333 -12.92 -2.03 48.26
N ALA A 334 -13.26 -2.85 47.27
CA ALA A 334 -13.94 -4.13 47.50
C ALA A 334 -13.08 -5.10 48.32
N GLN A 335 -11.78 -5.22 47.98
CA GLN A 335 -10.83 -6.05 48.73
C GLN A 335 -10.64 -5.56 50.17
N GLU A 336 -10.47 -4.26 50.39
CA GLU A 336 -10.33 -3.69 51.73
C GLU A 336 -11.60 -3.90 52.56
N THR A 337 -12.78 -3.74 51.95
CA THR A 337 -14.06 -3.99 52.61
C THR A 337 -14.20 -5.44 53.05
N LEU A 338 -13.79 -6.40 52.20
CA LEU A 338 -13.77 -7.82 52.57
C LEU A 338 -12.79 -8.08 53.71
N HIS A 339 -11.56 -7.59 53.63
CA HIS A 339 -10.55 -7.75 54.68
C HIS A 339 -10.99 -7.10 56.01
N LEU A 340 -11.71 -5.99 55.98
CA LEU A 340 -12.27 -5.35 57.17
C LEU A 340 -13.41 -6.18 57.77
N ARG A 341 -14.29 -6.74 56.93
CA ARG A 341 -15.35 -7.66 57.38
C ARG A 341 -14.76 -8.91 58.02
N ASP A 342 -13.77 -9.53 57.40
CA ASP A 342 -13.10 -10.72 57.93
C ASP A 342 -12.44 -10.43 59.29
N ARG A 343 -11.70 -9.31 59.40
CA ARG A 343 -11.09 -8.88 60.67
C ARG A 343 -12.14 -8.56 61.72
N ALA A 344 -13.24 -7.92 61.36
CA ALA A 344 -14.32 -7.61 62.29
C ALA A 344 -14.96 -8.90 62.82
N ILE A 345 -15.27 -9.87 61.96
CA ILE A 345 -15.84 -11.18 62.34
C ILE A 345 -14.87 -11.95 63.26
N GLN A 346 -13.57 -11.94 62.96
CA GLN A 346 -12.57 -12.61 63.80
C GLN A 346 -12.36 -11.94 65.15
N ALA A 347 -12.53 -10.61 65.24
CA ALA A 347 -12.32 -9.85 66.47
C ALA A 347 -13.55 -9.83 67.40
N VAL A 348 -14.71 -10.36 67.00
CA VAL A 348 -15.88 -10.41 67.87
C VAL A 348 -15.64 -11.41 69.01
N SER A 349 -15.86 -10.97 70.24
CA SER A 349 -15.77 -11.82 71.45
C SER A 349 -16.99 -12.73 71.64
N GLN A 350 -17.96 -12.68 70.73
CA GLN A 350 -19.14 -13.55 70.72
C GLN A 350 -18.85 -14.80 69.89
N GLY A 351 -19.45 -15.93 70.30
CA GLY A 351 -19.32 -17.19 69.59
C GLY A 351 -20.18 -17.21 68.34
N ILE A 352 -19.56 -16.94 67.19
CA ILE A 352 -20.18 -17.13 65.87
C ILE A 352 -19.78 -18.49 65.33
N LEU A 353 -20.78 -19.24 64.87
CA LEU A 353 -20.66 -20.53 64.20
C LEU A 353 -21.61 -20.52 62.98
N ILE A 354 -21.10 -20.93 61.81
CA ILE A 354 -21.87 -21.00 60.56
C ILE A 354 -21.87 -22.44 60.09
N THR A 355 -23.05 -22.97 59.79
CA THR A 355 -23.26 -24.32 59.26
C THR A 355 -23.75 -24.26 57.81
N ASP A 356 -23.42 -25.27 57.00
CA ASP A 356 -23.94 -25.40 55.65
C ASP A 356 -25.37 -25.94 55.67
N ALA A 357 -26.35 -25.07 55.39
CA ALA A 357 -27.76 -25.45 55.37
C ALA A 357 -28.15 -26.31 54.14
N SER A 358 -27.25 -26.46 53.16
CA SER A 358 -27.45 -27.35 52.01
C SER A 358 -26.98 -28.79 52.28
N ASP A 359 -26.21 -29.00 53.34
CA ASP A 359 -25.83 -30.30 53.87
C ASP A 359 -26.93 -30.81 54.84
N PRO A 360 -27.52 -32.00 54.61
CA PRO A 360 -28.46 -32.61 55.56
C PRO A 360 -27.91 -32.71 56.98
N ASP A 361 -26.59 -32.87 57.10
CA ASP A 361 -25.89 -32.98 58.37
C ASP A 361 -25.44 -31.62 58.94
N ASN A 362 -25.88 -30.48 58.37
CA ASN A 362 -25.58 -29.11 58.85
C ASN A 362 -24.12 -28.92 59.30
N THR A 363 -23.17 -29.42 58.53
CA THR A 363 -21.76 -29.37 58.91
C THR A 363 -21.28 -27.94 59.16
N ILE A 364 -20.45 -27.78 60.19
CA ILE A 364 -19.86 -26.50 60.58
C ILE A 364 -18.80 -26.11 59.54
N VAL A 365 -19.02 -24.98 58.88
CA VAL A 365 -18.12 -24.44 57.85
C VAL A 365 -17.32 -23.23 58.32
N PHE A 366 -17.70 -22.64 59.46
CA PHE A 366 -16.95 -21.57 60.08
C PHE A 366 -17.17 -21.54 61.60
N ALA A 367 -16.09 -21.37 62.36
CA ALA A 367 -16.12 -21.08 63.79
C ALA A 367 -15.21 -19.88 64.08
N SER A 368 -15.75 -18.86 64.75
CA SER A 368 -15.02 -17.64 65.10
C SER A 368 -14.06 -17.83 66.29
N LYS A 369 -13.13 -16.91 66.49
CA LYS A 369 -12.23 -16.94 67.66
C LYS A 369 -12.99 -16.78 68.98
N GLY A 370 -14.09 -16.00 68.98
CA GLY A 370 -15.01 -15.92 70.12
C GLY A 370 -15.67 -17.26 70.45
N PHE A 371 -15.98 -18.10 69.46
CA PHE A 371 -16.50 -19.45 69.70
C PHE A 371 -15.45 -20.29 70.43
N GLU A 372 -14.20 -20.30 69.96
CA GLU A 372 -13.13 -21.06 70.61
C GLU A 372 -12.89 -20.63 72.05
N LEU A 373 -12.95 -19.31 72.31
CA LEU A 373 -12.78 -18.76 73.66
C LEU A 373 -13.94 -19.11 74.59
N ILE A 374 -15.17 -19.21 74.08
CA ILE A 374 -16.37 -19.52 74.87
C ILE A 374 -16.52 -21.02 75.11
N THR A 375 -16.26 -21.85 74.10
CA THR A 375 -16.53 -23.29 74.16
C THR A 375 -15.30 -24.12 74.53
N GLY A 376 -14.10 -23.59 74.31
CA GLY A 376 -12.84 -24.30 74.53
C GLY A 376 -12.41 -25.22 73.39
N TYR A 377 -13.23 -25.39 72.34
CA TYR A 377 -12.89 -26.14 71.14
C TYR A 377 -12.28 -25.24 70.08
N THR A 378 -11.22 -25.68 69.43
CA THR A 378 -10.62 -24.95 68.31
C THR A 378 -11.47 -25.07 67.04
N ALA A 379 -11.42 -24.07 66.17
CA ALA A 379 -12.12 -24.11 64.88
C ALA A 379 -11.72 -25.36 64.07
N GLN A 380 -10.45 -25.76 64.14
CA GLN A 380 -9.96 -26.95 63.44
C GLN A 380 -10.57 -28.27 63.96
N GLU A 381 -10.98 -28.33 65.23
CA GLU A 381 -11.62 -29.52 65.80
C GLU A 381 -13.09 -29.66 65.41
N VAL A 382 -13.76 -28.54 65.12
CA VAL A 382 -15.21 -28.51 64.86
C VAL A 382 -15.57 -28.31 63.40
N LEU A 383 -14.64 -27.84 62.56
CA LEU A 383 -14.89 -27.68 61.12
C LEU A 383 -15.15 -29.04 60.46
N GLY A 384 -16.27 -29.15 59.74
CA GLY A 384 -16.70 -30.37 59.06
C GLY A 384 -17.44 -31.38 59.96
N THR A 385 -17.72 -31.03 61.22
CA THR A 385 -18.57 -31.83 62.12
C THR A 385 -19.96 -31.19 62.27
N ASN A 386 -20.91 -31.89 62.87
CA ASN A 386 -22.23 -31.36 63.29
C ASN A 386 -22.22 -31.10 64.79
#